data_AF-A0A2K8U698-F1
#
_entry.id   AF-A0A2K8U698-F1
#
_cell.length_a   1.000
_cell.length_b   1.000
_cell.length_c   1.000
_cell.angle_alpha   90.00
_cell.angle_beta   90.00
_cell.angle_gamma   90.00
#
_symmetry.space_group_name_H-M   'P 1'
#
loop_
_entity.id
_entity.type
_entity.pdbx_description
1 polymer ?
#
loop_
_entity_poly.entity_id
_entity_poly.type
_entity_poly.pdbx_seq_one_letter_code
_entity_poly.pdbx_strand_id
1 'polypeptide(L)'
;MRPGRGWHASQPGSLLRRRSGSRPRRAAARADGRIYDQGRRDPPGLLGTQHPGGAKRLLRAYVKPQVDLLRRLELITDAQRHALFPNDNAPVDPALADWPEFDGDTPGAICHIQRYLFGTGIGYPWDLLANFHALLCTGDLIILSGLSGSGKTNLVKSYAKATGNVAKIISVKPNWTSAEDLIGFYNPLQRAYTGTPFIEALFAASRDPGRLYIICLDEMNLARVEYYFADFLSQLEERKDPSIDLYPDDEAGHVLTELRVLVQALLGLSLDLNAASLETLLADRPTMALLAERLALADGESFPQLHARIRRMLSGALTVPSRLPIPGNVRFVGAVNMDDTTHYLSPKVLDRAHVLQFQSPLEYWDQVRKEVGGADRSPHGIRIPASRFPNRAAYPEYDAADPLVASLTQYAKEFLAPLGIELGMRPMRQAMLYRDRLAELYEANGLNQVALNNLLRQKLLPRLSFDGKQRARGRGEQSCAAIVDALRRRLADDLPDFKPFNAKRDLDVLVARAEANDGIFNYWA
;
A
#
# COMPACT_ATOMS: atom_id res chain seq x y z
N MET A 1 -16.98 64.36 -19.56
CA MET A 1 -17.69 63.08 -19.28
C MET A 1 -16.80 62.23 -18.38
N ARG A 2 -17.36 61.61 -17.33
CA ARG A 2 -16.63 60.84 -16.29
C ARG A 2 -15.79 59.70 -16.88
N PRO A 3 -14.66 59.34 -16.23
CA PRO A 3 -14.71 58.23 -15.24
C PRO A 3 -14.04 58.56 -13.89
N GLY A 4 -14.58 57.99 -12.80
CA GLY A 4 -14.03 58.05 -11.44
C GLY A 4 -12.84 57.09 -11.29
N ARG A 5 -11.67 57.59 -10.91
CA ARG A 5 -11.12 57.70 -9.54
C ARG A 5 -10.84 56.36 -8.85
N GLY A 6 -9.58 55.93 -8.99
CA GLY A 6 -8.91 55.10 -8.01
C GLY A 6 -8.54 55.88 -6.75
N TRP A 7 -8.15 55.15 -5.71
CA TRP A 7 -7.55 55.71 -4.51
C TRP A 7 -6.32 54.89 -4.12
N HIS A 8 -5.21 55.61 -4.04
CA HIS A 8 -3.93 55.21 -3.47
C HIS A 8 -3.90 55.52 -1.97
N ALA A 9 -3.23 54.62 -1.25
CA ALA A 9 -2.39 54.74 -0.05
C ALA A 9 -2.31 56.04 0.78
N SER A 10 -2.21 55.88 2.09
CA SER A 10 -1.28 56.63 2.95
C SER A 10 -0.96 55.87 4.25
N GLN A 11 0.33 55.68 4.52
CA GLN A 11 0.95 55.26 5.80
C GLN A 11 1.10 56.49 6.75
N PRO A 12 1.95 56.49 7.80
CA PRO A 12 2.24 55.58 8.94
C PRO A 12 2.14 56.32 10.30
N GLY A 13 2.38 55.66 11.44
CA GLY A 13 2.62 56.38 12.71
C GLY A 13 2.84 55.50 13.94
N SER A 14 4.09 55.41 14.38
CA SER A 14 4.60 54.67 15.54
C SER A 14 4.49 55.43 16.88
N LEU A 15 4.35 54.69 18.00
CA LEU A 15 5.11 54.77 19.28
C LEU A 15 4.26 54.64 20.58
N LEU A 16 4.63 53.63 21.40
CA LEU A 16 4.76 53.59 22.88
C LEU A 16 3.49 53.96 23.73
N ARG A 17 3.03 53.23 24.77
CA ARG A 17 3.74 52.68 25.94
C ARG A 17 2.77 51.88 26.87
N ARG A 18 3.37 50.95 27.63
CA ARG A 18 2.95 50.06 28.77
C ARG A 18 1.84 50.48 29.76
N ARG A 19 1.14 49.46 30.32
CA ARG A 19 1.02 49.08 31.78
C ARG A 19 0.09 47.84 31.94
N SER A 20 0.57 46.66 32.35
CA SER A 20 0.65 46.07 33.72
C SER A 20 -0.69 45.71 34.41
N GLY A 21 -0.88 44.44 34.79
CA GLY A 21 -1.91 44.03 35.76
C GLY A 21 -2.14 42.52 35.85
N SER A 22 -1.51 41.87 36.83
CA SER A 22 -1.57 40.43 37.15
C SER A 22 -2.64 40.08 38.20
N ARG A 23 -3.08 38.79 38.23
CA ARG A 23 -3.53 37.92 39.38
C ARG A 23 -4.91 37.24 39.16
N PRO A 24 -5.30 36.17 39.91
CA PRO A 24 -4.66 34.85 40.01
C PRO A 24 -5.68 33.66 40.12
N ARG A 25 -5.17 32.42 40.23
CA ARG A 25 -5.90 31.19 40.63
C ARG A 25 -5.84 30.95 42.16
N ARG A 26 -6.82 30.24 42.73
CA ARG A 26 -6.62 29.19 43.78
C ARG A 26 -7.89 28.37 44.06
N ALA A 27 -7.65 27.15 44.55
CA ALA A 27 -8.58 26.04 44.79
C ALA A 27 -8.97 25.89 46.27
N ALA A 28 -10.06 25.15 46.57
CA ALA A 28 -10.11 23.94 47.44
C ALA A 28 -11.48 23.69 48.15
N ALA A 29 -11.80 22.38 48.26
CA ALA A 29 -12.44 21.65 49.38
C ALA A 29 -13.97 21.41 49.52
N ARG A 30 -14.24 20.11 49.73
CA ARG A 30 -15.40 19.24 50.07
C ARG A 30 -16.48 19.72 51.06
N ALA A 31 -17.71 19.17 50.93
CA ALA A 31 -18.53 18.56 52.01
C ALA A 31 -19.75 17.75 51.47
N ASP A 32 -20.19 16.76 52.26
CA ASP A 32 -21.17 15.66 52.03
C ASP A 32 -22.67 16.03 51.91
N GLY A 33 -23.46 15.12 51.32
CA GLY A 33 -24.91 15.04 51.48
C GLY A 33 -25.57 13.89 50.70
N ARG A 34 -25.88 12.76 51.36
CA ARG A 34 -26.65 11.63 50.81
C ARG A 34 -28.16 11.92 50.84
N ILE A 35 -28.88 11.70 49.73
CA ILE A 35 -30.32 11.35 49.72
C ILE A 35 -30.54 10.27 48.64
N TYR A 36 -31.23 9.19 49.02
CA TYR A 36 -31.69 8.10 48.17
C TYR A 36 -32.84 8.56 47.26
N ASP A 37 -32.80 8.22 45.97
CA ASP A 37 -34.02 8.01 45.19
C ASP A 37 -33.80 6.86 44.18
N GLN A 38 -34.70 5.87 44.25
CA GLN A 38 -34.75 4.72 43.36
C GLN A 38 -35.80 5.00 42.28
N GLY A 39 -35.40 5.06 41.00
CA GLY A 39 -36.38 5.16 39.93
C GLY A 39 -35.78 5.15 38.53
N ARG A 40 -35.96 4.02 37.82
CA ARG A 40 -35.91 3.81 36.36
C ARG A 40 -34.79 4.51 35.58
N ARG A 41 -33.75 3.73 35.24
CA ARG A 41 -32.88 4.03 34.09
C ARG A 41 -33.50 3.46 32.83
N ASP A 42 -34.13 4.30 32.03
CA ASP A 42 -34.24 4.05 30.59
C ASP A 42 -32.84 4.20 29.96
N PRO A 43 -32.42 3.32 29.02
CA PRO A 43 -31.13 3.45 28.38
C PRO A 43 -31.11 4.67 27.42
N PRO A 44 -30.01 5.43 27.37
CA PRO A 44 -29.94 6.67 26.61
C PRO A 44 -30.00 6.42 25.10
N GLY A 45 -30.73 7.32 24.43
CA GLY A 45 -31.07 7.29 23.02
C GLY A 45 -29.88 7.13 22.08
N LEU A 46 -30.05 6.18 21.16
CA LEU A 46 -29.30 6.00 19.92
C LEU A 46 -29.69 7.08 18.91
N LEU A 47 -29.23 8.32 19.09
CA LEU A 47 -29.27 9.31 18.01
C LEU A 47 -28.01 10.17 18.06
N GLY A 48 -27.14 9.92 17.08
CA GLY A 48 -26.02 10.79 16.73
C GLY A 48 -24.66 10.20 17.07
N THR A 49 -24.01 9.55 16.09
CA THR A 49 -22.57 9.74 15.85
C THR A 49 -22.25 9.37 14.41
N GLN A 50 -21.82 10.38 13.63
CA GLN A 50 -21.15 10.25 12.35
C GLN A 50 -19.74 9.66 12.57
N HIS A 51 -19.66 8.35 12.80
CA HIS A 51 -18.40 7.60 12.77
C HIS A 51 -18.47 6.55 11.65
N PRO A 52 -17.62 6.62 10.62
CA PRO A 52 -17.57 5.61 9.56
C PRO A 52 -17.16 4.25 10.15
N GLY A 53 -17.96 3.20 9.92
CA GLY A 53 -17.79 1.86 10.48
C GLY A 53 -18.77 1.49 11.62
N GLY A 54 -19.71 2.38 11.97
CA GLY A 54 -20.66 2.17 13.07
C GLY A 54 -21.59 0.98 12.84
N ALA A 55 -22.17 0.82 11.65
CA ALA A 55 -23.17 -0.22 11.38
C ALA A 55 -22.53 -1.62 11.39
N LYS A 56 -21.35 -1.78 10.80
CA LYS A 56 -20.59 -3.05 10.86
C LYS A 56 -20.06 -3.36 12.24
N ARG A 57 -19.59 -2.36 13.00
CA ARG A 57 -19.18 -2.59 14.39
C ARG A 57 -20.36 -3.09 15.22
N LEU A 58 -21.54 -2.50 15.03
CA LEU A 58 -22.78 -2.95 15.66
C LEU A 58 -23.18 -4.35 15.19
N LEU A 59 -23.07 -4.66 13.89
CA LEU A 59 -23.33 -5.99 13.36
C LEU A 59 -22.39 -7.04 13.94
N ARG A 60 -21.08 -6.79 13.97
CA ARG A 60 -20.10 -7.70 14.58
C ARG A 60 -20.33 -7.87 16.07
N ALA A 61 -20.61 -6.78 16.80
CA ALA A 61 -20.93 -6.83 18.22
C ALA A 61 -22.22 -7.63 18.50
N TYR A 62 -23.21 -7.56 17.61
CA TYR A 62 -24.45 -8.32 17.70
C TYR A 62 -24.28 -9.79 17.33
N VAL A 63 -23.49 -10.09 16.29
CA VAL A 63 -23.19 -11.45 15.82
C VAL A 63 -22.34 -12.22 16.83
N LYS A 64 -21.35 -11.58 17.47
CA LYS A 64 -20.40 -12.21 18.41
C LYS A 64 -21.04 -13.11 19.48
N PRO A 65 -22.08 -12.68 20.23
CA PRO A 65 -22.74 -13.54 21.22
C PRO A 65 -23.59 -14.66 20.58
N GLN A 66 -23.89 -14.60 19.28
CA GLN A 66 -24.81 -15.52 18.57
C GLN A 66 -24.09 -16.46 17.60
N VAL A 67 -22.76 -16.44 17.54
CA VAL A 67 -21.94 -17.17 16.55
C VAL A 67 -22.27 -18.67 16.51
N ASP A 68 -22.38 -19.32 17.67
CA ASP A 68 -22.63 -20.76 17.73
C ASP A 68 -24.04 -21.11 17.26
N LEU A 69 -25.02 -20.25 17.53
CA LEU A 69 -26.39 -20.38 17.01
C LEU A 69 -26.41 -20.20 15.49
N LEU A 70 -25.78 -19.15 14.97
CA LEU A 70 -25.70 -18.89 13.53
C LEU A 70 -24.99 -20.01 12.77
N ARG A 71 -23.99 -20.65 13.39
CA ARG A 71 -23.31 -21.83 12.84
C ARG A 71 -24.22 -23.05 12.81
N ARG A 72 -24.94 -23.36 13.89
CA ARG A 72 -25.91 -24.48 13.95
C ARG A 72 -27.06 -24.33 12.96
N LEU A 73 -27.45 -23.09 12.69
CA LEU A 73 -28.44 -22.75 11.68
C LEU A 73 -27.85 -22.66 10.26
N GLU A 74 -26.57 -22.96 10.06
CA GLU A 74 -25.87 -22.86 8.77
C GLU A 74 -25.96 -21.49 8.08
N LEU A 75 -26.11 -20.42 8.87
CA LEU A 75 -26.11 -19.04 8.37
C LEU A 75 -24.68 -18.50 8.19
N ILE A 76 -23.71 -19.08 8.88
CA ILE A 76 -22.28 -18.81 8.72
C ILE A 76 -21.46 -20.11 8.70
N THR A 77 -20.32 -20.11 7.99
CA THR A 77 -19.38 -21.24 7.93
C THR A 77 -18.28 -21.13 8.98
N ASP A 78 -17.58 -22.24 9.28
CA ASP A 78 -16.42 -22.19 10.18
C ASP A 78 -15.28 -21.30 9.65
N ALA A 79 -15.13 -21.20 8.33
CA ALA A 79 -14.21 -20.27 7.69
C ALA A 79 -14.60 -18.80 7.95
N GLN A 80 -15.90 -18.48 7.92
CA GLN A 80 -16.41 -17.15 8.26
C GLN A 80 -16.26 -16.85 9.77
N ARG A 81 -16.46 -17.85 10.64
CA ARG A 81 -16.18 -17.73 12.07
C ARG A 81 -14.71 -17.38 12.33
N HIS A 82 -13.78 -18.10 11.70
CA HIS A 82 -12.35 -17.82 11.78
C HIS A 82 -12.00 -16.43 11.23
N ALA A 83 -12.63 -16.02 10.13
CA ALA A 83 -12.42 -14.68 9.56
C ALA A 83 -12.97 -13.55 10.45
N LEU A 84 -14.01 -13.82 11.23
CA LEU A 84 -14.62 -12.86 12.17
C LEU A 84 -13.88 -12.78 13.51
N PHE A 85 -13.28 -13.88 13.94
CA PHE A 85 -12.52 -14.01 15.18
C PHE A 85 -11.21 -14.76 14.89
N PRO A 86 -10.25 -14.13 14.21
CA PRO A 86 -8.95 -14.75 14.00
C PRO A 86 -8.31 -15.02 15.36
N ASN A 87 -7.81 -16.25 15.57
CA ASN A 87 -6.94 -16.55 16.69
C ASN A 87 -5.60 -15.83 16.45
N ASP A 88 -5.09 -15.12 17.46
CA ASP A 88 -3.85 -14.32 17.37
C ASP A 88 -2.58 -15.15 17.09
N ASN A 89 -2.68 -16.49 17.10
CA ASN A 89 -1.59 -17.41 16.81
C ASN A 89 -1.85 -18.15 15.49
N ALA A 90 -1.61 -17.48 14.36
CA ALA A 90 -1.47 -18.20 13.09
C ALA A 90 -0.18 -19.05 13.17
N PRO A 91 -0.25 -20.37 12.96
CA PRO A 91 0.95 -21.21 12.99
C PRO A 91 1.90 -20.82 11.85
N VAL A 92 3.20 -20.81 12.16
CA VAL A 92 4.26 -20.77 11.16
C VAL A 92 4.03 -21.93 10.20
N ASP A 93 3.95 -21.66 8.90
CA ASP A 93 3.86 -22.70 7.85
C ASP A 93 4.88 -23.80 8.16
N PRO A 94 4.43 -25.06 8.40
CA PRO A 94 5.30 -26.17 8.77
C PRO A 94 6.48 -26.36 7.79
N ALA A 95 6.30 -25.98 6.52
CA ALA A 95 7.35 -26.05 5.50
C ALA A 95 8.54 -25.11 5.73
N LEU A 96 8.39 -24.11 6.61
CA LEU A 96 9.44 -23.14 6.94
C LEU A 96 10.08 -23.41 8.31
N ALA A 97 9.69 -24.47 9.02
CA ALA A 97 10.18 -24.75 10.37
C ALA A 97 11.71 -24.91 10.40
N ASP A 98 12.27 -25.55 9.37
CA ASP A 98 13.71 -25.86 9.26
C ASP A 98 14.54 -24.70 8.71
N TRP A 99 13.91 -23.57 8.36
CA TRP A 99 14.63 -22.42 7.80
C TRP A 99 15.29 -21.59 8.91
N PRO A 100 16.55 -21.15 8.72
CA PRO A 100 17.20 -20.24 9.66
C PRO A 100 16.39 -18.96 9.82
N GLU A 101 16.31 -18.45 11.04
CA GLU A 101 15.66 -17.18 11.34
C GLU A 101 16.64 -16.02 11.20
N PHE A 102 16.15 -14.87 10.76
CA PHE A 102 16.94 -13.66 10.66
C PHE A 102 17.48 -13.21 12.02
N ASP A 103 18.81 -13.15 12.13
CA ASP A 103 19.56 -12.85 13.35
C ASP A 103 19.80 -11.35 13.58
N GLY A 104 19.50 -10.50 12.60
CA GLY A 104 19.75 -9.06 12.65
C GLY A 104 20.85 -8.57 11.71
N ASP A 105 21.64 -9.47 11.12
CA ASP A 105 22.65 -9.12 10.12
C ASP A 105 22.00 -8.99 8.73
N THR A 106 21.52 -7.78 8.40
CA THR A 106 20.88 -7.51 7.10
C THR A 106 21.81 -7.81 5.91
N PRO A 107 23.09 -7.35 5.88
CA PRO A 107 24.03 -7.73 4.82
C PRO A 107 24.22 -9.25 4.68
N GLY A 108 24.40 -9.95 5.81
CA GLY A 108 24.52 -11.42 5.84
C GLY A 108 23.28 -12.13 5.31
N ALA A 109 22.09 -11.63 5.64
CA ALA A 109 20.83 -12.15 5.12
C ALA A 109 20.70 -11.97 3.60
N ILE A 110 21.12 -10.83 3.04
CA ILE A 110 21.14 -10.64 1.58
C ILE A 110 22.11 -11.62 0.91
N CYS A 111 23.31 -11.83 1.49
CA CYS A 111 24.24 -12.85 1.03
C CYS A 111 23.63 -14.26 1.06
N HIS A 112 22.90 -14.60 2.13
CA HIS A 112 22.20 -15.89 2.26
C HIS A 112 21.12 -16.06 1.20
N ILE A 113 20.28 -15.04 1.01
CA ILE A 113 19.24 -15.01 -0.03
C ILE A 113 19.88 -15.21 -1.40
N GLN A 114 20.97 -14.48 -1.69
CA GLN A 114 21.68 -14.59 -2.95
C GLN A 114 22.18 -16.02 -3.21
N ARG A 115 22.82 -16.65 -2.21
CA ARG A 115 23.31 -18.03 -2.30
C ARG A 115 22.20 -19.05 -2.50
N TYR A 116 21.10 -18.92 -1.75
CA TYR A 116 19.92 -19.79 -1.89
C TYR A 116 19.32 -19.67 -3.30
N LEU A 117 19.08 -18.44 -3.78
CA LEU A 117 18.54 -18.20 -5.11
C LEU A 117 19.46 -18.76 -6.20
N PHE A 118 20.76 -18.53 -6.09
CA PHE A 118 21.73 -19.06 -7.04
C PHE A 118 21.74 -20.59 -7.08
N GLY A 119 21.60 -21.24 -5.92
CA GLY A 119 21.43 -22.69 -5.81
C GLY A 119 20.18 -23.24 -6.52
N THR A 120 19.13 -22.43 -6.64
CA THR A 120 17.90 -22.75 -7.39
C THR A 120 17.96 -22.37 -8.88
N GLY A 121 19.10 -21.88 -9.37
CA GLY A 121 19.29 -21.45 -10.76
C GLY A 121 18.89 -20.00 -11.06
N ILE A 122 18.65 -19.19 -10.02
CA ILE A 122 18.26 -17.79 -10.15
C ILE A 122 19.42 -16.90 -9.66
N GLY A 123 20.02 -16.12 -10.55
CA GLY A 123 21.14 -15.24 -10.22
C GLY A 123 20.72 -13.78 -10.17
N TYR A 124 20.91 -13.11 -9.03
CA TYR A 124 20.79 -11.65 -8.89
C TYR A 124 22.04 -11.08 -8.23
N PRO A 125 22.53 -9.90 -8.66
CA PRO A 125 23.64 -9.22 -8.00
C PRO A 125 23.26 -8.83 -6.58
N TRP A 126 24.24 -8.84 -5.68
CA TRP A 126 24.02 -8.47 -4.28
C TRP A 126 23.42 -7.06 -4.18
N ASP A 127 23.94 -6.11 -4.96
CA ASP A 127 23.44 -4.73 -4.99
C ASP A 127 21.95 -4.63 -5.41
N LEU A 128 21.49 -5.49 -6.31
CA LEU A 128 20.08 -5.50 -6.73
C LEU A 128 19.18 -5.97 -5.58
N LEU A 129 19.58 -7.04 -4.89
CA LEU A 129 18.85 -7.60 -3.75
C LEU A 129 18.86 -6.63 -2.57
N ALA A 130 20.00 -6.01 -2.28
CA ALA A 130 20.16 -5.00 -1.24
C ALA A 130 19.27 -3.77 -1.53
N ASN A 131 19.31 -3.26 -2.77
CA ASN A 131 18.48 -2.13 -3.16
C ASN A 131 16.97 -2.47 -3.08
N PHE A 132 16.57 -3.65 -3.57
CA PHE A 132 15.19 -4.09 -3.47
C PHE A 132 14.73 -4.26 -2.01
N HIS A 133 15.58 -4.82 -1.14
CA HIS A 133 15.31 -4.91 0.30
C HIS A 133 15.13 -3.54 0.94
N ALA A 134 16.06 -2.60 0.70
CA ALA A 134 15.98 -1.24 1.23
C ALA A 134 14.68 -0.54 0.79
N LEU A 135 14.28 -0.71 -0.48
CA LEU A 135 13.02 -0.18 -1.00
C LEU A 135 11.79 -0.82 -0.35
N LEU A 136 11.80 -2.13 -0.08
CA LEU A 136 10.72 -2.77 0.69
C LEU A 136 10.62 -2.16 2.10
N CYS A 137 11.74 -1.79 2.71
CA CYS A 137 11.77 -1.17 4.04
C CYS A 137 11.29 0.30 4.07
N THR A 138 11.21 1.00 2.93
CA THR A 138 10.64 2.36 2.89
C THR A 138 9.12 2.37 2.94
N GLY A 139 8.47 1.28 2.51
CA GLY A 139 7.03 1.18 2.37
C GLY A 139 6.44 1.94 1.19
N ASP A 140 7.28 2.53 0.32
CA ASP A 140 6.86 3.24 -0.89
C ASP A 140 6.36 2.27 -1.98
N LEU A 141 5.72 2.82 -3.01
CA LEU A 141 5.45 2.09 -4.25
C LEU A 141 6.79 1.83 -4.97
N ILE A 142 7.03 0.59 -5.39
CA ILE A 142 8.21 0.23 -6.18
C ILE A 142 7.77 -0.08 -7.60
N ILE A 143 8.46 0.46 -8.60
CA ILE A 143 8.22 0.16 -10.01
C ILE A 143 9.45 -0.53 -10.57
N LEU A 144 9.30 -1.78 -11.00
CA LEU A 144 10.34 -2.53 -11.69
C LEU A 144 10.21 -2.22 -13.18
N SER A 145 11.22 -1.59 -13.78
CA SER A 145 11.24 -1.28 -15.22
C SER A 145 12.28 -2.13 -15.94
N GLY A 146 12.03 -2.46 -17.21
CA GLY A 146 13.00 -3.17 -18.05
C GLY A 146 12.32 -3.93 -19.19
N LEU A 147 13.12 -4.49 -20.09
CA LEU A 147 12.64 -5.28 -21.22
C LEU A 147 11.83 -6.49 -20.76
N SER A 148 10.98 -7.02 -21.66
CA SER A 148 10.30 -8.28 -21.41
C SER A 148 11.33 -9.41 -21.21
N GLY A 149 11.06 -10.31 -20.26
CA GLY A 149 11.99 -11.39 -19.90
C GLY A 149 13.17 -11.01 -19.01
N SER A 150 13.31 -9.76 -18.56
CA SER A 150 14.42 -9.34 -17.67
C SER A 150 14.32 -9.85 -16.22
N GLY A 151 13.24 -10.58 -15.87
CA GLY A 151 13.08 -11.20 -14.55
C GLY A 151 12.43 -10.32 -13.48
N LYS A 152 11.74 -9.23 -13.86
CA LYS A 152 11.02 -8.30 -12.95
C LYS A 152 10.09 -9.03 -11.97
N THR A 153 9.11 -9.75 -12.50
CA THR A 153 8.12 -10.50 -11.70
C THR A 153 8.76 -11.68 -10.98
N ASN A 154 9.84 -12.23 -11.55
CA ASN A 154 10.59 -13.31 -10.91
C ASN A 154 11.36 -12.83 -9.67
N LEU A 155 11.89 -11.60 -9.65
CA LEU A 155 12.53 -11.04 -8.46
C LEU A 155 11.56 -11.04 -7.29
N VAL A 156 10.34 -10.55 -7.49
CA VAL A 156 9.33 -10.48 -6.43
C VAL A 156 8.99 -11.88 -5.90
N LYS A 157 8.71 -12.83 -6.79
CA LYS A 157 8.38 -14.21 -6.42
C LYS A 157 9.52 -14.89 -5.66
N SER A 158 10.72 -14.82 -6.22
CA SER A 158 11.90 -15.51 -5.70
C SER A 158 12.40 -14.90 -4.40
N TYR A 159 12.38 -13.57 -4.28
CA TYR A 159 12.72 -12.87 -3.04
C TYR A 159 11.73 -13.20 -1.91
N ALA A 160 10.41 -13.15 -2.18
CA ALA A 160 9.40 -13.52 -1.19
C ALA A 160 9.60 -14.98 -0.75
N LYS A 161 9.80 -15.90 -1.70
CA LYS A 161 10.10 -17.30 -1.41
C LYS A 161 11.35 -17.43 -0.55
N ALA A 162 12.47 -16.81 -0.93
CA ALA A 162 13.74 -16.90 -0.22
C ALA A 162 13.72 -16.31 1.20
N THR A 163 12.74 -15.43 1.48
CA THR A 163 12.58 -14.79 2.79
C THR A 163 11.47 -15.41 3.66
N GLY A 164 10.80 -16.46 3.19
CA GLY A 164 9.65 -17.07 3.88
C GLY A 164 8.37 -16.21 3.84
N ASN A 165 8.31 -15.25 2.92
CA ASN A 165 7.24 -14.27 2.76
C ASN A 165 6.36 -14.59 1.54
N VAL A 166 5.28 -13.82 1.35
CA VAL A 166 4.26 -14.11 0.33
C VAL A 166 4.34 -13.10 -0.81
N ALA A 167 4.37 -13.58 -2.05
CA ALA A 167 4.18 -12.76 -3.25
C ALA A 167 2.81 -13.05 -3.87
N LYS A 168 2.07 -12.00 -4.25
CA LYS A 168 0.81 -12.08 -4.99
C LYS A 168 0.95 -11.30 -6.29
N ILE A 169 0.93 -12.02 -7.41
CA ILE A 169 1.06 -11.41 -8.74
C ILE A 169 -0.32 -11.23 -9.34
N ILE A 170 -0.61 -10.02 -9.78
CA ILE A 170 -1.90 -9.60 -10.30
C ILE A 170 -1.66 -8.96 -11.66
N SER A 171 -2.06 -9.65 -12.71
CA SER A 171 -1.90 -9.14 -14.08
C SER A 171 -2.93 -8.04 -14.35
N VAL A 172 -2.44 -6.84 -14.66
CA VAL A 172 -3.27 -5.71 -15.10
C VAL A 172 -3.89 -6.04 -16.46
N LYS A 173 -5.09 -5.55 -16.72
CA LYS A 173 -5.79 -5.74 -18.00
C LYS A 173 -5.91 -4.40 -18.72
N PRO A 174 -5.87 -4.38 -20.06
CA PRO A 174 -5.89 -3.13 -20.83
C PRO A 174 -7.22 -2.38 -20.72
N ASN A 175 -8.30 -3.09 -20.36
CA ASN A 175 -9.63 -2.50 -20.19
C ASN A 175 -9.86 -1.91 -18.79
N TRP A 176 -8.86 -1.92 -17.91
CA TRP A 176 -8.97 -1.30 -16.59
C TRP A 176 -9.01 0.22 -16.72
N THR A 177 -10.09 0.83 -16.23
CA THR A 177 -10.36 2.27 -16.38
C THR A 177 -10.73 2.94 -15.07
N SER A 178 -10.94 2.17 -14.00
CA SER A 178 -11.39 2.69 -12.71
C SER A 178 -10.82 1.89 -11.53
N ALA A 179 -10.94 2.43 -10.32
CA ALA A 179 -10.52 1.72 -9.10
C ALA A 179 -11.29 0.41 -8.88
N GLU A 180 -12.55 0.33 -9.33
CA GLU A 180 -13.40 -0.87 -9.23
C GLU A 180 -12.82 -2.07 -9.96
N ASP A 181 -12.05 -1.86 -11.04
CA ASP A 181 -11.37 -2.95 -11.74
C ASP A 181 -10.31 -3.63 -10.86
N LEU A 182 -9.73 -2.86 -9.94
CA LEU A 182 -8.70 -3.33 -9.01
C LEU A 182 -9.30 -3.78 -7.69
N ILE A 183 -10.20 -3.02 -7.08
CA ILE A 183 -10.74 -3.33 -5.76
C ILE A 183 -11.98 -4.24 -5.85
N GLY A 184 -12.69 -4.21 -6.98
CA GLY A 184 -13.98 -4.85 -7.12
C GLY A 184 -15.11 -3.89 -6.76
N PHE A 185 -16.33 -4.41 -6.69
CA PHE A 185 -17.52 -3.60 -6.47
C PHE A 185 -18.55 -4.36 -5.65
N TYR A 186 -19.39 -3.60 -4.95
CA TYR A 186 -20.58 -4.15 -4.32
C TYR A 186 -21.70 -4.25 -5.34
N ASN A 187 -22.29 -5.44 -5.48
CA ASN A 187 -23.46 -5.65 -6.33
C ASN A 187 -24.74 -5.53 -5.47
N PRO A 188 -25.54 -4.45 -5.60
CA PRO A 188 -26.74 -4.25 -4.78
C PRO A 188 -27.83 -5.29 -5.05
N LEU A 189 -27.91 -5.83 -6.27
CA LEU A 189 -28.89 -6.86 -6.64
C LEU A 189 -28.56 -8.19 -5.96
N GLN A 190 -27.28 -8.54 -5.89
CA GLN A 190 -26.81 -9.76 -5.23
C GLN A 190 -26.56 -9.58 -3.72
N ARG A 191 -26.57 -8.33 -3.23
CA ARG A 191 -26.18 -7.91 -1.87
C ARG A 191 -24.84 -8.52 -1.45
N ALA A 192 -23.90 -8.55 -2.39
CA ALA A 192 -22.62 -9.21 -2.22
C ALA A 192 -21.51 -8.36 -2.83
N TYR A 193 -20.34 -8.38 -2.19
CA TYR A 193 -19.15 -7.76 -2.74
C TYR A 193 -18.44 -8.74 -3.66
N THR A 194 -18.21 -8.32 -4.90
CA THR A 194 -17.40 -9.05 -5.87
C THR A 194 -15.96 -8.61 -5.67
N GLY A 195 -15.18 -9.40 -4.92
CA GLY A 195 -13.77 -9.15 -4.70
C GLY A 195 -12.91 -9.50 -5.90
N THR A 196 -11.74 -8.87 -6.00
CA THR A 196 -10.70 -9.19 -6.97
C THR A 196 -9.56 -9.96 -6.30
N PRO A 197 -8.65 -10.59 -7.07
CA PRO A 197 -7.42 -11.18 -6.53
C PRO A 197 -6.58 -10.18 -5.71
N PHE A 198 -6.70 -8.88 -5.99
CA PHE A 198 -6.04 -7.82 -5.25
C PHE A 198 -6.61 -7.65 -3.84
N ILE A 199 -7.94 -7.55 -3.69
CA ILE A 199 -8.56 -7.45 -2.37
C ILE A 199 -8.41 -8.74 -1.58
N GLU A 200 -8.49 -9.90 -2.24
CA GLU A 200 -8.22 -11.19 -1.59
C GLU A 200 -6.80 -11.26 -1.03
N ALA A 201 -5.81 -10.71 -1.76
CA ALA A 201 -4.44 -10.61 -1.28
C ALA A 201 -4.31 -9.70 -0.04
N LEU A 202 -5.03 -8.58 0.01
CA LEU A 202 -5.08 -7.72 1.20
C LEU A 202 -5.74 -8.42 2.38
N PHE A 203 -6.85 -9.13 2.17
CA PHE A 203 -7.47 -9.91 3.24
C PHE A 203 -6.59 -11.02 3.76
N ALA A 204 -5.86 -11.70 2.88
CA ALA A 204 -4.88 -12.70 3.27
C ALA A 204 -3.78 -12.08 4.14
N ALA A 205 -3.24 -10.92 3.76
CA ALA A 205 -2.23 -10.20 4.54
C ALA A 205 -2.74 -9.75 5.91
N SER A 206 -4.00 -9.31 6.01
CA SER A 206 -4.64 -8.96 7.28
C SER A 206 -4.79 -10.14 8.25
N ARG A 207 -4.90 -11.37 7.72
CA ARG A 207 -5.04 -12.60 8.50
C ARG A 207 -3.70 -13.23 8.86
N ASP A 208 -2.63 -12.82 8.19
CA ASP A 208 -1.26 -13.29 8.41
C ASP A 208 -0.31 -12.10 8.61
N PRO A 209 -0.38 -11.41 9.77
CA PRO A 209 0.44 -10.23 10.05
C PRO A 209 1.93 -10.57 10.26
N GLY A 210 2.27 -11.86 10.45
CA GLY A 210 3.64 -12.30 10.71
C GLY A 210 4.54 -12.31 9.48
N ARG A 211 3.96 -12.34 8.28
CA ARG A 211 4.68 -12.36 6.99
C ARG A 211 4.47 -11.09 6.20
N LEU A 212 5.51 -10.71 5.46
CA LEU A 212 5.42 -9.67 4.44
C LEU A 212 4.62 -10.20 3.24
N TYR A 213 3.68 -9.40 2.77
CA TYR A 213 2.93 -9.63 1.53
C TYR A 213 3.38 -8.62 0.48
N ILE A 214 4.05 -9.09 -0.56
CA ILE A 214 4.46 -8.28 -1.71
C ILE A 214 3.42 -8.47 -2.82
N ILE A 215 2.57 -7.48 -3.01
CA ILE A 215 1.55 -7.46 -4.06
C ILE A 215 2.16 -6.79 -5.29
N CYS A 216 2.34 -7.57 -6.36
CA CYS A 216 2.92 -7.12 -7.61
C CYS A 216 1.85 -7.01 -8.70
N LEU A 217 1.67 -5.79 -9.22
CA LEU A 217 0.88 -5.50 -10.41
C LEU A 217 1.75 -5.76 -11.63
N ASP A 218 1.53 -6.88 -12.30
CA ASP A 218 2.26 -7.27 -13.51
C ASP A 218 1.70 -6.52 -14.73
N GLU A 219 2.58 -6.08 -15.62
CA GLU A 219 2.26 -5.19 -16.73
C GLU A 219 1.47 -3.95 -16.28
N MET A 220 1.94 -3.31 -15.20
CA MET A 220 1.28 -2.21 -14.50
C MET A 220 0.83 -1.10 -15.47
N ASN A 221 1.61 -0.85 -16.51
CA ASN A 221 1.40 0.20 -17.50
C ASN A 221 0.61 -0.24 -18.75
N LEU A 222 0.02 -1.43 -18.75
CA LEU A 222 -0.92 -1.88 -19.79
C LEU A 222 -2.23 -1.07 -19.77
N ALA A 223 -2.57 -0.51 -18.61
CA ALA A 223 -3.64 0.47 -18.43
C ALA A 223 -3.08 1.73 -17.77
N ARG A 224 -3.85 2.83 -17.81
CA ARG A 224 -3.44 4.08 -17.15
C ARG A 224 -3.46 3.89 -15.63
N VAL A 225 -2.27 3.73 -15.04
CA VAL A 225 -2.05 3.49 -13.60
C VAL A 225 -2.81 4.46 -12.70
N GLU A 226 -2.80 5.74 -13.08
CA GLU A 226 -3.44 6.82 -12.33
C GLU A 226 -4.98 6.78 -12.34
N TYR A 227 -5.60 5.88 -13.10
CA TYR A 227 -7.04 5.66 -13.09
C TYR A 227 -7.43 4.54 -12.14
N TYR A 228 -6.89 3.33 -12.35
CA TYR A 228 -7.27 2.17 -11.53
C TYR A 228 -6.56 2.11 -10.17
N PHE A 229 -5.41 2.78 -10.02
CA PHE A 229 -4.63 2.82 -8.77
C PHE A 229 -4.79 4.15 -8.02
N ALA A 230 -5.73 5.01 -8.43
CA ALA A 230 -5.88 6.39 -7.92
C ALA A 230 -6.04 6.46 -6.40
N ASP A 231 -6.96 5.67 -5.84
CA ASP A 231 -7.26 5.65 -4.39
C ASP A 231 -6.03 5.24 -3.59
N PHE A 232 -5.26 4.26 -4.10
CA PHE A 232 -4.00 3.85 -3.48
C PHE A 232 -2.96 4.95 -3.58
N LEU A 233 -2.77 5.60 -4.74
CA LEU A 233 -1.81 6.71 -4.86
C LEU A 233 -2.11 7.84 -3.86
N SER A 234 -3.40 8.11 -3.59
CA SER A 234 -3.84 9.06 -2.57
C SER A 234 -3.56 8.56 -1.16
N GLN A 235 -4.01 7.35 -0.80
CA GLN A 235 -3.84 6.80 0.55
C GLN A 235 -2.36 6.52 0.91
N LEU A 236 -1.54 6.17 -0.08
CA LEU A 236 -0.09 5.99 0.06
C LEU A 236 0.63 7.30 0.40
N GLU A 237 0.00 8.45 0.15
CA GLU A 237 0.54 9.76 0.46
C GLU A 237 0.45 10.10 1.95
N GLU A 238 -0.68 9.77 2.57
CA GLU A 238 -1.01 10.20 3.93
C GLU A 238 -0.16 9.47 5.00
N ARG A 239 0.41 8.29 4.67
CA ARG A 239 1.30 7.45 5.53
C ARG A 239 0.80 7.22 6.96
N LYS A 240 -0.45 7.57 7.28
CA LYS A 240 -1.07 7.44 8.59
C LYS A 240 -2.39 6.69 8.41
N ASP A 241 -2.43 5.45 8.90
CA ASP A 241 -3.59 4.56 8.88
C ASP A 241 -4.38 4.55 7.54
N PRO A 242 -3.69 4.29 6.39
CA PRO A 242 -4.33 4.36 5.08
C PRO A 242 -5.46 3.34 4.97
N SER A 243 -6.60 3.77 4.44
CA SER A 243 -7.80 2.94 4.33
C SER A 243 -8.59 3.23 3.06
N ILE A 244 -9.23 2.21 2.52
CA ILE A 244 -9.95 2.30 1.25
C ILE A 244 -11.41 1.98 1.50
N ASP A 245 -12.28 2.87 1.04
CA ASP A 245 -13.71 2.65 1.10
C ASP A 245 -14.11 1.71 -0.06
N LEU A 246 -14.68 0.55 0.27
CA LEU A 246 -15.13 -0.46 -0.68
C LEU A 246 -16.59 -0.27 -1.06
N TYR A 247 -17.42 0.15 -0.11
CA TYR A 247 -18.83 0.49 -0.32
C TYR A 247 -19.41 1.27 0.87
N PRO A 248 -20.53 1.98 0.69
CA PRO A 248 -21.20 2.72 1.77
C PRO A 248 -21.58 1.83 2.98
N ASP A 249 -21.51 2.39 4.19
CA ASP A 249 -21.71 1.63 5.44
C ASP A 249 -23.19 1.40 5.80
N ASP A 250 -24.12 1.99 5.06
CA ASP A 250 -25.58 1.87 5.23
C ASP A 250 -26.09 0.44 4.94
N GLU A 251 -25.50 -0.25 3.96
CA GLU A 251 -25.82 -1.63 3.62
C GLU A 251 -25.66 -2.58 4.81
N ALA A 252 -24.63 -2.38 5.64
CA ALA A 252 -24.45 -3.17 6.86
C ALA A 252 -25.55 -2.93 7.90
N GLY A 253 -26.15 -1.72 7.90
CA GLY A 253 -27.30 -1.38 8.72
C GLY A 253 -28.56 -2.14 8.30
N HIS A 254 -28.80 -2.29 6.99
CA HIS A 254 -29.88 -3.11 6.47
C HIS A 254 -29.72 -4.59 6.84
N VAL A 255 -28.50 -5.14 6.68
CA VAL A 255 -28.21 -6.53 7.09
C VAL A 255 -28.41 -6.74 8.59
N LEU A 256 -27.98 -5.79 9.43
CA LEU A 256 -28.20 -5.84 10.88
C LEU A 256 -29.68 -5.83 11.25
N THR A 257 -30.49 -5.04 10.55
CA THR A 257 -31.93 -4.97 10.81
C THR A 257 -32.61 -6.28 10.47
N GLU A 258 -32.35 -6.86 9.30
CA GLU A 258 -32.91 -8.17 8.92
C GLU A 258 -32.43 -9.30 9.85
N LEU A 259 -31.15 -9.30 10.24
CA LEU A 259 -30.61 -10.28 11.19
C LEU A 259 -31.29 -10.19 12.56
N ARG A 260 -31.51 -8.98 13.08
CA ARG A 260 -32.18 -8.76 14.37
C ARG A 260 -33.60 -9.31 14.35
N VAL A 261 -34.35 -9.06 13.27
CA VAL A 261 -35.72 -9.58 13.11
C VAL A 261 -35.70 -11.11 13.13
N LEU A 262 -34.80 -11.75 12.39
CA LEU A 262 -34.67 -13.21 12.38
C LEU A 262 -34.36 -13.76 13.78
N VAL A 263 -33.34 -13.21 14.44
CA VAL A 263 -32.90 -13.74 15.74
C VAL A 263 -33.92 -13.48 16.84
N GLN A 264 -34.61 -12.33 16.83
CA GLN A 264 -35.73 -12.07 17.74
C GLN A 264 -36.89 -13.05 17.51
N ALA A 265 -37.23 -13.35 16.26
CA ALA A 265 -38.25 -14.35 15.95
C ALA A 265 -37.86 -15.73 16.48
N LEU A 266 -36.60 -16.15 16.31
CA LEU A 266 -36.07 -17.41 16.81
C LEU A 266 -36.02 -17.49 18.34
N LEU A 267 -35.54 -16.43 19.01
CA LEU A 267 -35.50 -16.36 20.48
C LEU A 267 -36.91 -16.33 21.10
N GLY A 268 -37.89 -15.81 20.38
CA GLY A 268 -39.29 -15.83 20.81
C GLY A 268 -39.95 -17.21 20.71
N LEU A 269 -39.31 -18.19 20.06
CA LEU A 269 -39.77 -19.57 20.05
C LEU A 269 -39.27 -20.26 21.33
N SER A 270 -40.11 -21.08 21.95
CA SER A 270 -39.75 -21.90 23.11
C SER A 270 -38.85 -23.09 22.73
N LEU A 271 -37.82 -22.84 21.92
CA LEU A 271 -36.86 -23.82 21.43
C LEU A 271 -35.66 -23.92 22.36
N ASP A 272 -35.14 -25.13 22.57
CA ASP A 272 -33.79 -25.28 23.09
C ASP A 272 -32.77 -24.96 21.98
N LEU A 273 -32.36 -23.69 21.96
CA LEU A 273 -31.40 -23.17 20.99
C LEU A 273 -30.00 -23.80 21.11
N ASN A 274 -29.73 -24.56 22.18
CA ASN A 274 -28.49 -25.31 22.33
C ASN A 274 -28.50 -26.65 21.59
N ALA A 275 -29.68 -27.22 21.36
CA ALA A 275 -29.88 -28.49 20.65
C ALA A 275 -30.42 -28.32 19.21
N ALA A 276 -30.99 -27.15 18.89
CA ALA A 276 -31.59 -26.89 17.57
C ALA A 276 -30.55 -26.77 16.44
N SER A 277 -30.70 -27.58 15.39
CA SER A 277 -30.04 -27.47 14.08
C SER A 277 -31.02 -27.00 13.00
N LEU A 278 -30.52 -26.51 11.87
CA LEU A 278 -31.36 -26.14 10.71
C LEU A 278 -32.29 -27.28 10.29
N GLU A 279 -31.77 -28.51 10.26
CA GLU A 279 -32.53 -29.71 9.89
C GLU A 279 -33.68 -29.98 10.86
N THR A 280 -33.42 -29.92 12.18
CA THR A 280 -34.47 -30.11 13.20
C THR A 280 -35.54 -29.03 13.15
N LEU A 281 -35.15 -27.78 12.82
CA LEU A 281 -36.08 -26.67 12.70
C LEU A 281 -36.98 -26.83 11.47
N LEU A 282 -36.41 -27.22 10.32
CA LEU A 282 -37.17 -27.44 9.08
C LEU A 282 -38.13 -28.64 9.18
N ALA A 283 -37.81 -29.63 10.01
CA ALA A 283 -38.65 -30.80 10.23
C ALA A 283 -39.90 -30.49 11.11
N ASP A 284 -39.84 -29.47 11.96
CA ASP A 284 -40.90 -29.11 12.91
C ASP A 284 -41.93 -28.13 12.28
N ARG A 285 -42.97 -28.70 11.68
CA ARG A 285 -44.01 -27.92 10.97
C ARG A 285 -44.72 -26.86 11.85
N PRO A 286 -45.16 -27.15 13.10
CA PRO A 286 -45.71 -26.14 14.00
C PRO A 286 -44.79 -24.94 14.23
N THR A 287 -43.52 -25.21 14.54
CA THR A 287 -42.52 -24.17 14.78
C THR A 287 -42.27 -23.32 13.53
N MET A 288 -42.23 -23.96 12.36
CA MET A 288 -42.08 -23.28 11.08
C MET A 288 -43.25 -22.38 10.72
N ALA A 289 -44.48 -22.77 11.06
CA ALA A 289 -45.67 -21.94 10.85
C ALA A 289 -45.65 -20.69 11.74
N LEU A 290 -45.30 -20.85 13.02
CA LEU A 290 -45.17 -19.73 13.96
C LEU A 290 -44.02 -18.78 13.58
N LEU A 291 -42.92 -19.33 13.07
CA LEU A 291 -41.80 -18.54 12.59
C LEU A 291 -42.17 -17.75 11.32
N ALA A 292 -42.90 -18.37 10.37
CA ALA A 292 -43.38 -17.70 9.18
C ALA A 292 -44.32 -16.53 9.50
N GLU A 293 -45.23 -16.72 10.46
CA GLU A 293 -46.14 -15.67 10.97
C GLU A 293 -45.36 -14.50 11.56
N ARG A 294 -44.39 -14.78 12.45
CA ARG A 294 -43.59 -13.74 13.12
C ARG A 294 -42.68 -12.96 12.19
N LEU A 295 -42.20 -13.61 11.12
CA LEU A 295 -41.35 -12.98 10.12
C LEU A 295 -42.15 -12.25 9.04
N ALA A 296 -43.48 -12.35 9.06
CA ALA A 296 -44.39 -11.79 8.07
C ALA A 296 -43.90 -12.08 6.64
N LEU A 297 -43.57 -13.35 6.37
CA LEU A 297 -43.11 -13.78 5.05
C LEU A 297 -44.15 -13.39 3.99
N ALA A 298 -43.70 -12.78 2.90
CA ALA A 298 -44.58 -12.41 1.79
C ALA A 298 -45.22 -13.66 1.16
N ASP A 299 -46.38 -13.48 0.51
CA ASP A 299 -47.07 -14.58 -0.18
C ASP A 299 -46.13 -15.30 -1.16
N GLY A 300 -45.80 -16.57 -0.85
CA GLY A 300 -44.92 -17.41 -1.65
C GLY A 300 -43.45 -17.45 -1.24
N GLU A 301 -43.00 -16.66 -0.25
CA GLU A 301 -41.65 -16.78 0.31
C GLU A 301 -41.59 -17.89 1.37
N SER A 302 -40.73 -18.88 1.15
CA SER A 302 -40.47 -19.97 2.09
C SER A 302 -39.29 -19.65 3.00
N PHE A 303 -39.27 -20.22 4.21
CA PHE A 303 -38.12 -20.04 5.12
C PHE A 303 -36.77 -20.47 4.53
N PRO A 304 -36.64 -21.55 3.73
CA PRO A 304 -35.38 -21.83 3.03
C PRO A 304 -34.91 -20.71 2.10
N GLN A 305 -35.83 -20.00 1.44
CA GLN A 305 -35.50 -18.84 0.60
C GLN A 305 -35.03 -17.66 1.45
N LEU A 306 -35.72 -17.37 2.56
CA LEU A 306 -35.30 -16.35 3.53
C LEU A 306 -33.92 -16.70 4.12
N HIS A 307 -33.72 -17.95 4.53
CA HIS A 307 -32.46 -18.47 5.05
C HIS A 307 -31.33 -18.27 4.04
N ALA A 308 -31.54 -18.67 2.78
CA ALA A 308 -30.56 -18.48 1.71
C ALA A 308 -30.28 -17.00 1.43
N ARG A 309 -31.27 -16.11 1.58
CA ARG A 309 -31.12 -14.66 1.44
C ARG A 309 -30.27 -14.08 2.58
N ILE A 310 -30.63 -14.39 3.83
CA ILE A 310 -29.92 -13.91 5.03
C ILE A 310 -28.50 -14.47 5.06
N ARG A 311 -28.29 -15.76 4.75
CA ARG A 311 -26.96 -16.36 4.64
C ARG A 311 -26.08 -15.62 3.63
N ARG A 312 -26.62 -15.26 2.46
CA ARG A 312 -25.91 -14.47 1.44
C ARG A 312 -25.57 -13.06 1.94
N MET A 313 -26.52 -12.37 2.55
CA MET A 313 -26.32 -11.03 3.11
C MET A 313 -25.31 -11.01 4.26
N LEU A 314 -25.40 -11.97 5.17
CA LEU A 314 -24.45 -12.14 6.27
C LEU A 314 -23.07 -12.45 5.73
N SER A 315 -22.96 -13.35 4.75
CA SER A 315 -21.70 -13.61 4.07
C SER A 315 -21.08 -12.31 3.55
N GLY A 316 -21.81 -11.54 2.73
CA GLY A 316 -21.29 -10.29 2.17
C GLY A 316 -20.88 -9.25 3.21
N ALA A 317 -21.73 -9.00 4.21
CA ALA A 317 -21.49 -7.96 5.22
C ALA A 317 -20.45 -8.33 6.27
N LEU A 318 -20.28 -9.63 6.56
CA LEU A 318 -19.34 -10.13 7.57
C LEU A 318 -17.94 -10.38 7.00
N THR A 319 -17.83 -10.80 5.73
CA THR A 319 -16.53 -11.17 5.14
C THR A 319 -15.76 -9.97 4.58
N VAL A 320 -16.46 -8.98 4.00
CA VAL A 320 -15.83 -7.81 3.39
C VAL A 320 -16.18 -6.57 4.22
N PRO A 321 -15.21 -5.84 4.80
CA PRO A 321 -15.47 -4.59 5.51
C PRO A 321 -15.82 -3.46 4.53
N SER A 322 -16.52 -2.42 5.00
CA SER A 322 -16.93 -1.27 4.16
C SER A 322 -15.74 -0.36 3.91
N ARG A 323 -14.82 -0.34 4.87
CA ARG A 323 -13.51 0.27 4.79
C ARG A 323 -12.43 -0.78 5.06
N LEU A 324 -11.50 -0.91 4.15
CA LEU A 324 -10.35 -1.82 4.25
C LEU A 324 -9.10 -1.02 4.63
N PRO A 325 -8.60 -1.12 5.87
CA PRO A 325 -7.28 -0.60 6.20
C PRO A 325 -6.22 -1.36 5.40
N ILE A 326 -5.25 -0.66 4.84
CA ILE A 326 -4.12 -1.30 4.15
C ILE A 326 -3.19 -1.89 5.22
N PRO A 327 -2.96 -3.22 5.27
CA PRO A 327 -2.15 -3.83 6.31
C PRO A 327 -0.69 -3.36 6.28
N GLY A 328 -0.09 -3.17 7.47
CA GLY A 328 1.29 -2.69 7.61
C GLY A 328 2.35 -3.63 7.03
N ASN A 329 2.02 -4.92 6.91
CA ASN A 329 2.83 -5.96 6.29
C ASN A 329 2.66 -6.07 4.76
N VAL A 330 1.99 -5.13 4.10
CA VAL A 330 1.84 -5.13 2.62
C VAL A 330 2.80 -4.16 1.95
N ARG A 331 3.39 -4.58 0.83
CA ARG A 331 4.18 -3.74 -0.09
C ARG A 331 3.63 -3.85 -1.50
N PHE A 332 3.56 -2.72 -2.20
CA PHE A 332 3.08 -2.65 -3.56
C PHE A 332 4.26 -2.51 -4.53
N VAL A 333 4.28 -3.38 -5.54
CA VAL A 333 5.25 -3.39 -6.61
C VAL A 333 4.51 -3.34 -7.94
N GLY A 334 4.97 -2.57 -8.91
CA GLY A 334 4.48 -2.60 -10.28
C GLY A 334 5.58 -3.06 -11.21
N ALA A 335 5.35 -4.08 -12.03
CA ALA A 335 6.25 -4.43 -13.11
C ALA A 335 5.81 -3.74 -14.39
N VAL A 336 6.71 -2.98 -14.99
CA VAL A 336 6.45 -2.16 -16.18
C VAL A 336 7.34 -2.65 -17.32
N ASN A 337 6.73 -2.82 -18.50
CA ASN A 337 7.46 -3.07 -19.73
C ASN A 337 7.86 -1.73 -20.36
N MET A 338 9.12 -1.66 -20.82
CA MET A 338 9.67 -0.51 -21.53
C MET A 338 9.62 -0.84 -23.03
N ASP A 339 8.43 -0.68 -23.62
CA ASP A 339 8.15 -0.91 -25.04
C ASP A 339 7.04 0.02 -25.51
N ASP A 340 7.01 0.32 -26.82
CA ASP A 340 6.09 1.30 -27.43
C ASP A 340 4.59 0.96 -27.31
N THR A 341 4.26 -0.25 -26.84
CA THR A 341 2.88 -0.75 -26.77
C THR A 341 2.15 -0.41 -25.47
N THR A 342 2.81 0.29 -24.56
CA THR A 342 2.30 0.52 -23.20
C THR A 342 2.17 2.00 -22.85
N HIS A 343 1.41 2.32 -21.80
CA HIS A 343 1.21 3.69 -21.37
C HIS A 343 2.41 4.24 -20.59
N TYR A 344 2.74 5.50 -20.81
CA TYR A 344 3.73 6.20 -19.97
C TYR A 344 3.21 6.39 -18.55
N LEU A 345 4.13 6.33 -17.59
CA LEU A 345 3.83 6.68 -16.21
C LEU A 345 3.80 8.19 -16.05
N SER A 346 2.71 8.71 -15.45
CA SER A 346 2.60 10.14 -15.20
C SER A 346 3.55 10.61 -14.10
N PRO A 347 3.92 11.90 -14.08
CA PRO A 347 4.70 12.47 -12.98
C PRO A 347 4.07 12.24 -11.61
N LYS A 348 2.73 12.15 -11.53
CA LYS A 348 2.01 11.85 -10.27
C LYS A 348 2.35 10.46 -9.73
N VAL A 349 2.49 9.47 -10.60
CA VAL A 349 2.90 8.11 -10.21
C VAL A 349 4.37 8.10 -9.83
N LEU A 350 5.23 8.71 -10.65
CA LEU A 350 6.69 8.76 -10.44
C LEU A 350 7.11 9.56 -9.20
N ASP A 351 6.28 10.49 -8.74
CA ASP A 351 6.48 11.21 -7.47
C ASP A 351 6.25 10.31 -6.24
N ARG A 352 5.42 9.27 -6.38
CA ARG A 352 5.07 8.34 -5.31
C ARG A 352 5.85 7.04 -5.34
N ALA A 353 6.51 6.74 -6.47
CA ALA A 353 7.21 5.49 -6.69
C ALA A 353 8.74 5.63 -6.73
N HIS A 354 9.45 4.56 -6.39
CA HIS A 354 10.87 4.38 -6.73
C HIS A 354 10.99 3.44 -7.92
N VAL A 355 11.73 3.83 -8.95
CA VAL A 355 11.93 3.00 -10.14
C VAL A 355 13.20 2.17 -10.00
N LEU A 356 13.07 0.85 -10.02
CA LEU A 356 14.19 -0.09 -10.06
C LEU A 356 14.32 -0.67 -11.46
N GLN A 357 15.33 -0.20 -12.20
CA GLN A 357 15.59 -0.64 -13.57
C GLN A 357 16.36 -1.96 -13.61
N PHE A 358 15.82 -2.92 -14.36
CA PHE A 358 16.41 -4.22 -14.64
C PHE A 358 17.18 -4.18 -15.95
N GLN A 359 18.40 -4.72 -15.89
CA GLN A 359 19.21 -5.08 -17.04
C GLN A 359 18.98 -6.56 -17.39
N SER A 360 19.46 -6.99 -18.55
CA SER A 360 19.42 -8.41 -18.92
C SER A 360 20.21 -9.25 -17.90
N PRO A 361 19.69 -10.38 -17.41
CA PRO A 361 20.44 -11.29 -16.55
C PRO A 361 21.79 -11.74 -17.13
N LEU A 362 21.92 -11.74 -18.45
CA LEU A 362 23.16 -12.10 -19.15
C LEU A 362 24.29 -11.09 -18.89
N GLU A 363 23.98 -9.82 -18.59
CA GLU A 363 24.98 -8.77 -18.39
C GLU A 363 25.70 -8.88 -17.05
N TYR A 364 25.05 -9.45 -16.03
CA TYR A 364 25.58 -9.53 -14.67
C TYR A 364 25.80 -10.97 -14.16
N TRP A 365 25.52 -11.99 -14.97
CA TRP A 365 25.61 -13.39 -14.53
C TRP A 365 27.00 -13.79 -14.01
N ASP A 366 28.05 -13.39 -14.71
CA ASP A 366 29.43 -13.70 -14.29
C ASP A 366 29.84 -12.95 -13.01
N GLN A 367 29.28 -11.76 -12.78
CA GLN A 367 29.44 -11.04 -11.52
C GLN A 367 28.78 -11.80 -10.37
N VAL A 368 27.53 -12.25 -10.54
CA VAL A 368 26.82 -13.05 -9.53
C VAL A 368 27.59 -14.32 -9.19
N ARG A 369 28.13 -15.02 -10.19
CA ARG A 369 28.95 -16.22 -9.96
C ARG A 369 30.18 -15.92 -9.10
N LYS A 370 30.82 -14.76 -9.31
CA LYS A 370 31.99 -14.33 -8.51
C LYS A 370 31.60 -13.93 -7.09
N GLU A 371 30.47 -13.22 -6.92
CA GLU A 371 29.95 -12.80 -5.61
C GLU A 371 29.56 -13.98 -4.72
N VAL A 372 28.84 -14.97 -5.29
CA VAL A 372 28.46 -16.19 -4.57
C VAL A 372 29.68 -17.06 -4.27
N GLY A 373 30.66 -17.06 -5.17
CA GLY A 373 31.87 -17.87 -5.06
C GLY A 373 31.58 -19.38 -5.11
N GLY A 374 32.57 -20.20 -4.75
CA GLY A 374 32.42 -21.65 -4.57
C GLY A 374 31.79 -22.03 -3.23
N ALA A 375 31.12 -21.09 -2.55
CA ALA A 375 30.53 -21.33 -1.24
C ALA A 375 29.39 -22.37 -1.31
N ASP A 376 29.21 -23.09 -0.19
CA ASP A 376 28.20 -24.12 -0.08
C ASP A 376 26.80 -23.53 -0.31
N ARG A 377 26.02 -24.15 -1.21
CA ARG A 377 24.71 -23.65 -1.59
C ARG A 377 23.77 -23.84 -0.40
N SER A 378 23.11 -22.78 0.06
CA SER A 378 22.14 -22.94 1.13
C SER A 378 20.93 -23.73 0.63
N PRO A 379 20.57 -24.88 1.24
CA PRO A 379 19.41 -25.66 0.83
C PRO A 379 18.09 -24.98 1.19
N HIS A 380 18.11 -24.07 2.18
CA HIS A 380 16.95 -23.34 2.67
C HIS A 380 17.15 -21.83 2.50
N GLY A 381 16.04 -21.09 2.37
CA GLY A 381 16.07 -19.64 2.45
C GLY A 381 16.32 -19.16 3.89
N ILE A 382 15.95 -17.93 4.20
CA ILE A 382 16.03 -17.34 5.55
C ILE A 382 14.67 -16.77 5.91
N ARG A 383 14.19 -16.96 7.15
CA ARG A 383 12.92 -16.37 7.59
C ARG A 383 13.14 -14.93 8.04
N ILE A 384 12.63 -13.99 7.26
CA ILE A 384 12.59 -12.58 7.65
C ILE A 384 11.15 -12.22 8.03
N PRO A 385 10.85 -11.98 9.32
CA PRO A 385 9.49 -11.69 9.76
C PRO A 385 9.04 -10.30 9.29
N ALA A 386 7.72 -10.10 9.19
CA ALA A 386 7.13 -8.81 8.78
C ALA A 386 7.60 -7.63 9.65
N SER A 387 7.90 -7.87 10.93
CA SER A 387 8.39 -6.86 11.87
C SER A 387 9.73 -6.22 11.46
N ARG A 388 10.53 -6.89 10.63
CA ARG A 388 11.78 -6.34 10.07
C ARG A 388 11.53 -5.39 8.89
N PHE A 389 10.31 -5.33 8.37
CA PHE A 389 9.91 -4.36 7.36
C PHE A 389 9.06 -3.27 8.03
N PRO A 390 9.61 -2.08 8.30
CA PRO A 390 8.92 -1.05 9.06
C PRO A 390 7.56 -0.71 8.46
N ASN A 391 6.53 -0.55 9.29
CA ASN A 391 5.26 0.02 8.84
C ASN A 391 5.51 1.40 8.20
N ARG A 392 4.61 1.85 7.33
CA ARG A 392 4.69 3.17 6.68
C ARG A 392 4.66 4.27 7.73
N ALA A 393 5.83 4.67 8.24
CA ALA A 393 5.98 5.80 9.12
C ALA A 393 5.99 7.10 8.32
N ALA A 394 5.74 8.22 8.98
CA ALA A 394 5.94 9.54 8.38
C ALA A 394 7.37 9.67 7.83
N TYR A 395 7.52 10.40 6.74
CA TYR A 395 8.85 10.67 6.21
C TYR A 395 9.68 11.51 7.19
N PRO A 396 11.03 11.41 7.12
CA PRO A 396 11.90 12.38 7.76
C PRO A 396 11.50 13.81 7.41
N GLU A 397 11.68 14.72 8.35
CA GLU A 397 11.52 16.14 8.07
C GLU A 397 12.54 16.57 7.01
N TYR A 398 12.15 17.52 6.17
CA TYR A 398 13.05 18.00 5.14
C TYR A 398 14.21 18.76 5.79
N ASP A 399 15.43 18.34 5.48
CA ASP A 399 16.65 19.02 5.91
C ASP A 399 17.45 19.47 4.69
N ALA A 400 17.62 20.78 4.53
CA ALA A 400 18.41 21.35 3.44
C ALA A 400 19.93 21.22 3.66
N ALA A 401 20.36 21.01 4.91
CA ALA A 401 21.76 20.82 5.27
C ALA A 401 22.24 19.39 5.04
N ASP A 402 21.30 18.45 4.85
CA ASP A 402 21.61 17.07 4.52
C ASP A 402 22.40 17.00 3.20
N PRO A 403 23.60 16.38 3.17
CA PRO A 403 24.45 16.37 1.98
C PRO A 403 23.78 15.76 0.75
N LEU A 404 22.97 14.72 0.93
CA LEU A 404 22.27 14.05 -0.17
C LEU A 404 21.17 14.93 -0.74
N VAL A 405 20.41 15.60 0.14
CA VAL A 405 19.36 16.55 -0.26
C VAL A 405 19.96 17.77 -0.96
N ALA A 406 21.09 18.28 -0.46
CA ALA A 406 21.80 19.39 -1.07
C ALA A 406 22.26 19.04 -2.50
N SER A 407 22.87 17.88 -2.70
CA SER A 407 23.25 17.38 -4.03
C SER A 407 22.04 17.24 -4.95
N LEU A 408 20.98 16.53 -4.52
CA LEU A 408 19.78 16.37 -5.34
C LEU A 408 19.09 17.70 -5.68
N THR A 409 19.10 18.66 -4.76
CA THR A 409 18.59 20.02 -4.98
C THR A 409 19.42 20.76 -6.02
N GLN A 410 20.75 20.59 -6.02
CA GLN A 410 21.62 21.14 -7.04
C GLN A 410 21.31 20.53 -8.42
N TYR A 411 21.21 19.20 -8.52
CA TYR A 411 20.80 18.52 -9.74
C TYR A 411 19.45 19.02 -10.27
N ALA A 412 18.48 19.21 -9.36
CA ALA A 412 17.16 19.71 -9.69
C ALA A 412 17.21 21.12 -10.30
N LYS A 413 17.95 22.04 -9.66
CA LYS A 413 18.04 23.44 -10.11
C LYS A 413 18.86 23.59 -11.38
N GLU A 414 19.98 22.87 -11.49
CA GLU A 414 20.93 23.07 -12.58
C GLU A 414 20.48 22.38 -13.88
N PHE A 415 19.88 21.19 -13.78
CA PHE A 415 19.57 20.34 -14.94
C PHE A 415 18.07 20.10 -15.12
N LEU A 416 17.30 19.76 -14.08
CA LEU A 416 15.88 19.41 -14.25
C LEU A 416 14.98 20.63 -14.51
N ALA A 417 15.16 21.72 -13.77
CA ALA A 417 14.34 22.93 -13.94
C ALA A 417 14.45 23.52 -15.37
N PRO A 418 15.65 23.59 -15.99
CA PRO A 418 15.76 23.95 -17.41
C PRO A 418 15.04 23.00 -18.37
N LEU A 419 14.96 21.71 -18.04
CA LEU A 419 14.20 20.72 -18.82
C LEU A 419 12.69 20.79 -18.56
N GLY A 420 12.23 21.70 -17.69
CA GLY A 420 10.82 21.80 -17.30
C GLY A 420 10.35 20.70 -16.37
N ILE A 421 11.27 19.98 -15.72
CA ILE A 421 11.00 18.93 -14.76
C ILE A 421 11.15 19.50 -13.35
N GLU A 422 10.10 19.39 -12.55
CA GLU A 422 10.09 19.87 -11.17
C GLU A 422 10.29 18.70 -10.19
N LEU A 423 11.19 18.89 -9.21
CA LEU A 423 11.31 18.01 -8.05
C LEU A 423 10.78 18.76 -6.82
N GLY A 424 9.68 18.25 -6.27
CA GLY A 424 9.12 18.76 -5.02
C GLY A 424 9.89 18.28 -3.79
N MET A 425 9.33 18.59 -2.61
CA MET A 425 9.91 18.21 -1.32
C MET A 425 9.78 16.71 -1.02
N ARG A 426 8.79 16.03 -1.61
CA ARG A 426 8.54 14.60 -1.35
C ARG A 426 9.69 13.72 -1.83
N PRO A 427 10.17 13.81 -3.08
CA PRO A 427 11.34 13.05 -3.52
C PRO A 427 12.55 13.20 -2.60
N MET A 428 12.76 14.40 -2.03
CA MET A 428 13.87 14.65 -1.09
C MET A 428 13.69 13.90 0.23
N ARG A 429 12.48 13.94 0.80
CA ARG A 429 12.16 13.19 2.03
C ARG A 429 12.19 11.67 1.82
N GLN A 430 11.76 11.20 0.64
CA GLN A 430 11.90 9.80 0.23
C GLN A 430 13.36 9.40 0.06
N ALA A 431 14.22 10.28 -0.48
CA ALA A 431 15.64 10.05 -0.61
C ALA A 431 16.32 9.86 0.76
N MET A 432 15.99 10.70 1.74
CA MET A 432 16.48 10.56 3.11
C MET A 432 16.06 9.21 3.72
N LEU A 433 14.76 8.88 3.66
CA LEU A 433 14.26 7.61 4.17
C LEU A 433 14.93 6.42 3.48
N TYR A 434 15.10 6.47 2.17
CA TYR A 434 15.77 5.41 1.40
C TYR A 434 17.23 5.25 1.83
N ARG A 435 17.99 6.33 1.94
CA ARG A 435 19.38 6.29 2.44
C ARG A 435 19.45 5.68 3.83
N ASP A 436 18.54 6.04 4.73
CA ASP A 436 18.53 5.51 6.09
C ASP A 436 18.29 3.98 6.10
N ARG A 437 17.46 3.46 5.17
CA ARG A 437 17.31 2.00 4.98
C ARG A 437 18.51 1.36 4.30
N LEU A 438 19.17 2.07 3.41
CA LEU A 438 20.38 1.60 2.75
C LEU A 438 21.59 1.56 3.72
N ALA A 439 21.60 2.40 4.75
CA ALA A 439 22.63 2.42 5.79
C ALA A 439 22.67 1.14 6.63
N GLU A 440 21.58 0.37 6.65
CA GLU A 440 21.51 -0.95 7.31
C GLU A 440 22.24 -2.04 6.49
N LEU A 441 22.58 -1.76 5.21
CA LEU A 441 23.16 -2.72 4.25
C LEU A 441 24.60 -2.40 3.87
N TYR A 442 24.98 -1.13 3.87
CA TYR A 442 26.30 -0.66 3.45
C TYR A 442 27.05 -0.02 4.61
N GLU A 443 28.37 -0.14 4.60
CA GLU A 443 29.22 0.63 5.51
C GLU A 443 29.06 2.14 5.29
N ALA A 444 29.30 2.93 6.34
CA ALA A 444 29.10 4.39 6.30
C ALA A 444 29.95 5.08 5.21
N ASN A 445 31.11 4.50 4.87
CA ASN A 445 31.98 5.05 3.84
C ASN A 445 31.40 4.77 2.45
N GLY A 446 31.17 5.84 1.66
CA GLY A 446 30.62 5.71 0.30
C GLY A 446 29.08 5.56 0.23
N LEU A 447 28.38 5.38 1.36
CA LEU A 447 26.91 5.25 1.40
C LEU A 447 26.19 6.37 0.63
N ASN A 448 26.60 7.62 0.82
CA ASN A 448 25.97 8.76 0.16
C ASN A 448 26.16 8.72 -1.37
N GLN A 449 27.28 8.20 -1.87
CA GLN A 449 27.52 8.06 -3.32
C GLN A 449 26.67 6.93 -3.90
N VAL A 450 26.58 5.79 -3.20
CA VAL A 450 25.70 4.68 -3.60
C VAL A 450 24.23 5.12 -3.59
N ALA A 451 23.81 5.81 -2.53
CA ALA A 451 22.46 6.34 -2.40
C ALA A 451 22.16 7.36 -3.52
N LEU A 452 23.08 8.30 -3.78
CA LEU A 452 22.94 9.28 -4.86
C LEU A 452 22.82 8.59 -6.23
N ASN A 453 23.71 7.64 -6.55
CA ASN A 453 23.63 6.85 -7.77
C ASN A 453 22.26 6.17 -7.92
N ASN A 454 21.79 5.49 -6.87
CA ASN A 454 20.51 4.79 -6.89
C ASN A 454 19.33 5.76 -7.04
N LEU A 455 19.35 6.90 -6.34
CA LEU A 455 18.29 7.89 -6.39
C LEU A 455 18.21 8.62 -7.73
N LEU A 456 19.35 8.88 -8.37
CA LEU A 456 19.37 9.41 -9.73
C LEU A 456 18.68 8.44 -10.70
N ARG A 457 18.96 7.13 -10.58
CA ARG A 457 18.30 6.08 -11.38
C ARG A 457 16.81 5.92 -11.03
N GLN A 458 16.46 6.03 -9.75
CA GLN A 458 15.10 5.78 -9.25
C GLN A 458 14.15 6.97 -9.42
N LYS A 459 14.67 8.20 -9.36
CA LYS A 459 13.87 9.43 -9.32
C LYS A 459 14.19 10.37 -10.48
N LEU A 460 15.45 10.53 -10.89
CA LEU A 460 15.79 11.53 -11.90
C LEU A 460 15.58 11.02 -13.32
N LEU A 461 16.32 9.97 -13.71
CA LEU A 461 16.30 9.44 -15.07
C LEU A 461 14.90 9.06 -15.58
N PRO A 462 14.00 8.47 -14.77
CA PRO A 462 12.66 8.10 -15.23
C PRO A 462 11.75 9.28 -15.62
N ARG A 463 12.16 10.52 -15.30
CA ARG A 463 11.45 11.75 -15.65
C ARG A 463 11.93 12.36 -16.97
N LEU A 464 12.98 11.80 -17.60
CA LEU A 464 13.53 12.30 -18.85
C LEU A 464 12.72 11.79 -20.05
N SER A 465 11.62 12.49 -20.34
CA SER A 465 10.77 12.28 -21.52
C SER A 465 10.40 13.62 -22.14
N PHE A 466 11.15 14.05 -23.16
CA PHE A 466 10.99 15.35 -23.85
C PHE A 466 11.75 15.37 -25.18
N ASP A 467 11.46 16.37 -26.00
CA ASP A 467 12.20 16.62 -27.25
C ASP A 467 13.49 17.41 -26.95
N GLY A 468 14.64 16.81 -27.28
CA GLY A 468 15.96 17.37 -27.05
C GLY A 468 16.27 18.63 -27.87
N LYS A 469 15.55 18.86 -28.98
CA LYS A 469 15.70 20.04 -29.86
C LYS A 469 15.03 21.28 -29.27
N GLN A 470 14.15 21.12 -28.28
CA GLN A 470 13.49 22.24 -27.63
C GLN A 470 14.49 23.10 -26.85
N ARG A 471 14.15 24.38 -26.68
CA ARG A 471 14.96 25.33 -25.89
C ARG A 471 14.77 25.08 -24.40
N ALA A 472 15.87 25.02 -23.67
CA ALA A 472 15.87 24.89 -22.22
C ALA A 472 15.33 26.16 -21.55
N ARG A 473 14.45 25.98 -20.56
CA ARG A 473 13.81 27.07 -19.81
C ARG A 473 14.86 27.86 -19.03
N GLY A 474 14.86 29.18 -19.16
CA GLY A 474 15.75 30.07 -18.40
C GLY A 474 17.24 29.96 -18.74
N ARG A 475 17.62 29.29 -19.84
CA ARG A 475 19.02 29.08 -20.27
C ARG A 475 19.34 29.65 -21.65
N GLY A 476 18.57 30.65 -22.11
CA GLY A 476 18.81 31.35 -23.37
C GLY A 476 18.59 30.44 -24.59
N GLU A 477 19.61 30.33 -25.45
CA GLU A 477 19.57 29.54 -26.70
C GLU A 477 19.98 28.07 -26.52
N GLN A 478 20.33 27.63 -25.30
CA GLN A 478 20.71 26.24 -25.06
C GLN A 478 19.54 25.28 -25.33
N SER A 479 19.82 24.19 -26.03
CA SER A 479 18.85 23.11 -26.24
C SER A 479 18.77 22.21 -25.00
N CYS A 480 17.65 21.50 -24.86
CA CYS A 480 17.49 20.48 -23.83
C CYS A 480 18.57 19.39 -23.92
N ALA A 481 18.95 18.98 -25.13
CA ALA A 481 20.06 18.04 -25.35
C ALA A 481 21.39 18.54 -24.74
N ALA A 482 21.72 19.82 -24.90
CA ALA A 482 22.95 20.40 -24.33
C ALA A 482 22.95 20.39 -22.78
N ILE A 483 21.76 20.51 -22.16
CA ILE A 483 21.61 20.37 -20.71
C ILE A 483 21.85 18.91 -20.28
N VAL A 484 21.36 17.94 -21.06
CA VAL A 484 21.61 16.51 -20.79
C VAL A 484 23.10 16.17 -20.93
N ASP A 485 23.80 16.73 -21.91
CA ASP A 485 25.26 16.55 -22.04
C ASP A 485 26.04 17.18 -20.88
N ALA A 486 25.56 18.30 -20.34
CA ALA A 486 26.13 18.88 -19.13
C ALA A 486 25.88 17.98 -17.90
N LEU A 487 24.66 17.43 -17.77
CA LEU A 487 24.32 16.45 -16.72
C LEU A 487 25.23 15.21 -16.82
N ARG A 488 25.43 14.68 -18.03
CA ARG A 488 26.28 13.54 -18.31
C ARG A 488 27.72 13.74 -17.81
N ARG A 489 28.30 14.92 -18.09
CA ARG A 489 29.63 15.29 -17.59
C ARG A 489 29.64 15.41 -16.06
N ARG A 490 28.64 16.06 -15.47
CA ARG A 490 28.52 16.20 -14.02
C ARG A 490 28.45 14.85 -13.31
N LEU A 491 27.69 13.89 -13.84
CA LEU A 491 27.61 12.53 -13.29
C LEU A 491 28.95 11.80 -13.36
N ALA A 492 29.77 12.06 -14.37
CA ALA A 492 31.09 11.45 -14.49
C ALA A 492 32.09 11.97 -13.43
N ASP A 493 31.92 13.21 -12.97
CA ASP A 493 32.75 13.80 -11.92
C ASP A 493 32.27 13.40 -10.51
N ASP A 494 30.95 13.34 -10.31
CA ASP A 494 30.36 13.13 -8.98
C ASP A 494 30.28 11.65 -8.56
N LEU A 495 30.24 10.70 -9.51
CA LEU A 495 30.00 9.27 -9.23
C LEU A 495 31.18 8.39 -9.64
N PRO A 496 31.62 7.44 -8.79
CA PRO A 496 32.56 6.40 -9.19
C PRO A 496 31.93 5.43 -10.19
N ASP A 497 32.76 4.59 -10.82
CA ASP A 497 32.28 3.55 -11.75
C ASP A 497 31.64 2.36 -11.00
N PHE A 498 30.38 2.51 -10.61
CA PHE A 498 29.58 1.43 -10.04
C PHE A 498 29.33 0.31 -11.08
N LYS A 499 29.40 -0.95 -10.64
CA LYS A 499 29.08 -2.13 -11.44
C LYS A 499 28.10 -3.02 -10.69
N PRO A 500 26.98 -3.48 -11.29
CA PRO A 500 26.57 -3.29 -12.69
C PRO A 500 25.68 -2.05 -12.89
N PHE A 501 25.20 -1.44 -11.81
CA PHE A 501 24.15 -0.43 -11.82
C PHE A 501 24.69 0.99 -11.65
N ASN A 502 24.72 1.76 -12.74
CA ASN A 502 25.33 3.09 -12.76
C ASN A 502 24.46 4.11 -13.50
N ALA A 503 24.11 5.20 -12.82
CA ALA A 503 23.31 6.30 -13.38
C ALA A 503 23.92 6.91 -14.65
N LYS A 504 25.26 7.01 -14.70
CA LYS A 504 25.97 7.51 -15.87
C LYS A 504 25.76 6.59 -17.08
N ARG A 505 25.93 5.28 -16.91
CA ARG A 505 25.76 4.31 -18.00
C ARG A 505 24.31 4.28 -18.48
N ASP A 506 23.36 4.35 -17.55
CA ASP A 506 21.93 4.41 -17.90
C ASP A 506 21.61 5.70 -18.69
N LEU A 507 22.23 6.84 -18.33
CA LEU A 507 22.11 8.07 -19.10
C LEU A 507 22.80 8.00 -20.47
N ASP A 508 23.97 7.36 -20.56
CA ASP A 508 24.68 7.14 -21.84
C ASP A 508 23.80 6.34 -22.81
N VAL A 509 23.14 5.29 -22.33
CA VAL A 509 22.18 4.50 -23.12
C VAL A 509 20.99 5.35 -23.56
N LEU A 510 20.45 6.19 -22.67
CA LEU A 510 19.33 7.07 -22.99
C LEU A 510 19.71 8.10 -24.07
N VAL A 511 20.90 8.71 -23.98
CA VAL A 511 21.42 9.66 -24.98
C VAL A 511 21.57 8.97 -26.33
N ALA A 512 22.19 7.78 -26.37
CA ALA A 512 22.36 7.02 -27.62
C ALA A 512 21.01 6.65 -28.28
N ARG A 513 20.00 6.29 -27.48
CA ARG A 513 18.64 6.05 -27.99
C ARG A 513 17.99 7.32 -28.52
N ALA A 514 18.15 8.45 -27.82
CA ALA A 514 17.62 9.72 -28.27
C ALA A 514 18.25 10.16 -29.59
N GLU A 515 19.57 9.99 -29.75
CA GLU A 515 20.27 10.26 -31.02
C GLU A 515 19.74 9.39 -32.17
N ALA A 516 19.45 8.11 -31.91
CA ALA A 516 18.83 7.21 -32.88
C ALA A 516 17.36 7.56 -33.17
N ASN A 517 16.67 8.27 -32.27
CA ASN A 517 15.26 8.64 -32.35
C ASN A 517 15.07 10.15 -32.58
N ASP A 518 15.84 10.72 -33.51
CA ASP A 518 15.74 12.13 -33.95
C ASP A 518 15.83 13.18 -32.81
N GLY A 519 16.60 12.86 -31.76
CA GLY A 519 16.81 13.73 -30.60
C GLY A 519 15.70 13.68 -29.55
N ILE A 520 14.75 12.75 -29.65
CA ILE A 520 13.67 12.59 -28.68
C ILE A 520 14.16 11.75 -27.49
N PHE A 521 14.27 12.37 -26.32
CA PHE A 521 14.56 11.67 -25.08
C PHE A 521 13.29 10.97 -24.59
N ASN A 522 13.36 9.66 -24.41
CA ASN A 522 12.30 8.90 -23.78
C ASN A 522 12.89 7.77 -22.93
N TYR A 523 12.86 7.95 -21.61
CA TYR A 523 13.33 6.91 -20.70
C TYR A 523 12.55 5.60 -20.85
N TRP A 524 11.27 5.65 -21.18
CA TRP A 524 10.38 4.49 -21.18
C TRP A 524 10.34 3.72 -22.51
N ALA A 525 11.10 4.17 -23.52
CA ALA A 525 11.22 3.53 -24.83
C ALA A 525 12.48 2.67 -24.98
#